data_AF-A0A6I1ZBE5-F1
#
_entry.id   AF-A0A6I1ZBE5-F1
#
_cell.length_a   1.000
_cell.length_b   1.000
_cell.length_c   1.000
_cell.angle_alpha   90.00
_cell.angle_beta   90.00
_cell.angle_gamma   90.00
#
_symmetry.space_group_name_H-M   'P 1'
#
loop_
_entity.id
_entity.type
_entity.pdbx_description
1 polymer ?
#
loop_
_entity_poly.entity_id
_entity_poly.type
_entity_poly.pdbx_seq_one_letter_code
_entity_poly.pdbx_strand_id
1 'polypeptide(L)'
;MPAGDGKVEVRLQTLKDLRRAEIPAVTAAAQRIWEQGLQPATIRIRRSYVRNETMKRVEDERKPLPMADRPLSARMIAPKGVALKFHLTQLFAAQCAVKPGKPWPHPYPVEPTVQSDASWAGLVAVHATYKGPGIQGASVATNKRRQLTQALKKLEGLALIRATTGPGRARQGFEMLCENGKSTAAAGIPYSVPSSSEAYLEVPREFFTNGWVHVLTMSEIAALLMWLDALKFDPTRTSDTSIIVTRVTSDTRQGFYGLGRETYETHQQLDAFQLLDVIRPEERHYDGKWEDYKQDTSDLFCHRVTPTPQGFQRKADDVVLEVLQRRDILGTWSRSPNAPVRRHERIKMRPTHKKQKA
;
A
#
# COMPACT_ATOMS: atom_id res chain seq x y z
N MET A 1 -4.91 -11.84 32.48
CA MET A 1 -4.55 -12.03 31.06
C MET A 1 -5.03 -10.82 30.28
N PRO A 2 -4.19 -10.13 29.50
CA PRO A 2 -4.68 -9.01 28.70
C PRO A 2 -5.72 -9.54 27.70
N ALA A 3 -6.88 -8.89 27.64
CA ALA A 3 -7.92 -9.24 26.67
C ALA A 3 -7.31 -9.21 25.26
N GLY A 4 -7.40 -10.33 24.53
CA GLY A 4 -6.83 -10.43 23.19
C GLY A 4 -7.37 -9.31 22.29
N ASP A 5 -6.48 -8.67 21.52
CA ASP A 5 -6.88 -7.70 20.51
C ASP A 5 -7.59 -8.47 19.37
N GLY A 6 -8.91 -8.57 19.43
CA GLY A 6 -9.71 -9.34 18.47
C GLY A 6 -9.47 -8.95 17.00
N LYS A 7 -8.91 -7.76 16.72
CA LYS A 7 -8.51 -7.38 15.36
C LYS A 7 -7.28 -8.17 14.88
N VAL A 8 -6.31 -8.43 15.76
CA VAL A 8 -5.10 -9.21 15.45
C VAL A 8 -5.46 -10.67 15.21
N GLU A 9 -6.31 -11.25 16.05
CA GLU A 9 -6.79 -12.64 15.89
C GLU A 9 -7.51 -12.84 14.56
N VAL A 10 -8.46 -11.96 14.22
CA VAL A 10 -9.19 -12.00 12.94
C VAL A 10 -8.23 -11.88 11.75
N ARG A 11 -7.22 -10.99 11.85
CA ARG A 11 -6.22 -10.82 10.79
C ARG A 11 -5.32 -12.04 10.65
N LEU A 12 -4.91 -12.64 11.77
CA LEU A 12 -4.11 -13.86 11.81
C LEU A 12 -4.87 -15.02 11.15
N GLN A 13 -6.15 -15.21 11.50
CA GLN A 13 -6.98 -16.25 10.89
C GLN A 13 -7.18 -16.00 9.39
N THR A 14 -7.47 -14.75 9.00
CA THR A 14 -7.61 -14.34 7.60
C THR A 14 -6.35 -14.68 6.80
N LEU A 15 -5.16 -14.42 7.35
CA LEU A 15 -3.89 -14.73 6.69
C LEU A 15 -3.67 -16.24 6.57
N LYS A 16 -3.96 -17.03 7.61
CA LYS A 16 -3.86 -18.50 7.54
C LYS A 16 -4.73 -19.07 6.41
N ASP A 17 -5.96 -18.57 6.27
CA ASP A 17 -6.88 -19.01 5.23
C ASP A 17 -6.38 -18.61 3.83
N LEU A 18 -5.92 -17.36 3.67
CA LEU A 18 -5.33 -16.87 2.42
C LEU A 18 -4.07 -17.66 2.03
N ARG A 19 -3.20 -17.97 2.98
CA ARG A 19 -1.96 -18.74 2.76
C ARG A 19 -2.24 -20.14 2.26
N ARG A 20 -3.29 -20.78 2.76
CA ARG A 20 -3.70 -22.12 2.32
C ARG A 20 -4.36 -22.11 0.94
N ALA A 21 -5.16 -21.10 0.63
CA ALA A 21 -6.06 -21.14 -0.52
C ALA A 21 -5.61 -20.32 -1.73
N GLU A 22 -5.02 -19.13 -1.52
CA GLU A 22 -4.95 -18.09 -2.56
C GLU A 22 -3.52 -17.59 -2.79
N ILE A 23 -2.75 -17.32 -1.72
CA ILE A 23 -1.43 -16.67 -1.81
C ILE A 23 -0.47 -17.42 -2.75
N PRO A 24 -0.27 -18.75 -2.64
CA PRO A 24 0.68 -19.46 -3.52
C PRO A 24 0.32 -19.33 -5.00
N ALA A 25 -0.97 -19.36 -5.33
CA ALA A 25 -1.44 -19.28 -6.71
C ALA A 25 -1.26 -17.87 -7.30
N VAL A 26 -1.64 -16.83 -6.54
CA VAL A 26 -1.56 -15.44 -7.03
C VAL A 26 -0.11 -14.95 -7.14
N THR A 27 0.79 -15.37 -6.24
CA THR A 27 2.21 -15.02 -6.32
C THR A 27 2.89 -15.72 -7.49
N ALA A 28 2.59 -17.01 -7.72
CA ALA A 28 3.06 -17.73 -8.90
C ALA A 28 2.54 -17.11 -10.21
N ALA A 29 1.28 -16.67 -10.24
CA ALA A 29 0.72 -15.97 -11.39
C ALA A 29 1.38 -14.60 -11.63
N ALA A 30 1.62 -13.82 -10.58
CA ALA A 30 2.34 -12.55 -10.68
C ALA A 30 3.79 -12.74 -11.15
N GLN A 31 4.48 -13.76 -10.64
CA GLN A 31 5.83 -14.13 -11.06
C GLN A 31 5.86 -14.51 -12.55
N ARG A 32 4.90 -15.34 -13.01
CA ARG A 32 4.79 -15.73 -14.42
C ARG A 32 4.57 -14.53 -15.34
N ILE A 33 3.68 -13.60 -14.97
CA ILE A 33 3.44 -12.36 -15.76
C ILE A 33 4.71 -11.53 -15.87
N TRP A 34 5.48 -11.43 -14.78
CA TRP A 34 6.75 -10.72 -14.79
C TRP A 34 7.76 -11.41 -15.69
N GLU A 35 7.97 -12.73 -15.53
CA GLU A 35 8.93 -13.53 -16.30
C GLU A 35 8.66 -13.52 -17.80
N GLN A 36 7.39 -13.57 -18.20
CA GLN A 36 6.97 -13.57 -19.60
C GLN A 36 6.91 -12.17 -20.23
N GLY A 37 6.96 -11.12 -19.40
CA GLY A 37 6.86 -9.73 -19.82
C GLY A 37 8.21 -9.02 -19.95
N LEU A 38 8.20 -7.70 -19.76
CA LEU A 38 9.36 -6.82 -19.81
C LEU A 38 10.24 -6.86 -18.54
N GLN A 39 9.86 -7.66 -17.54
CA GLN A 39 10.60 -7.86 -16.30
C GLN A 39 11.05 -6.56 -15.58
N PRO A 40 10.16 -5.57 -15.35
CA PRO A 40 10.56 -4.35 -14.66
C PRO A 40 11.06 -4.65 -13.25
N ALA A 41 12.17 -4.02 -12.83
CA ALA A 41 12.67 -4.13 -11.46
C ALA A 41 11.76 -3.39 -10.46
N THR A 42 11.15 -2.29 -10.91
CA THR A 42 10.24 -1.46 -10.13
C THR A 42 9.00 -1.12 -10.95
N ILE A 43 7.86 -0.99 -10.25
CA ILE A 43 6.60 -0.52 -10.80
C ILE A 43 6.45 0.96 -10.45
N ARG A 44 6.25 1.79 -11.46
CA ARG A 44 6.09 3.23 -11.33
C ARG A 44 4.65 3.57 -11.00
N ILE A 45 4.43 4.40 -9.99
CA ILE A 45 3.10 4.89 -9.63
C ILE A 45 3.16 6.41 -9.65
N ARG A 46 2.28 7.07 -10.42
CA ARG A 46 2.25 8.53 -10.47
C ARG A 46 2.06 9.13 -9.09
N ARG A 47 2.79 10.20 -8.81
CA ARG A 47 2.75 10.89 -7.51
C ARG A 47 1.34 11.39 -7.16
N SER A 48 0.59 11.86 -8.14
CA SER A 48 -0.81 12.30 -8.00
C SER A 48 -1.77 11.18 -7.54
N TYR A 49 -1.40 9.91 -7.72
CA TYR A 49 -2.18 8.78 -7.20
C TYR A 49 -2.13 8.72 -5.67
N VAL A 50 -0.99 9.09 -5.10
CA VAL A 50 -0.71 8.97 -3.65
C VAL A 50 -0.84 10.30 -2.92
N ARG A 51 -0.69 11.42 -3.62
CA ARG A 51 -0.52 12.75 -3.03
C ARG A 51 -1.31 13.80 -3.81
N ASN A 52 -1.99 14.70 -3.12
CA ASN A 52 -2.57 15.91 -3.70
C ASN A 52 -1.46 16.82 -4.26
N GLU A 53 -1.74 17.48 -5.38
CA GLU A 53 -0.80 18.46 -5.97
C GLU A 53 -0.60 19.67 -5.03
N THR A 54 -1.68 20.13 -4.41
CA THR A 54 -1.66 21.23 -3.43
C THR A 54 -2.01 20.73 -2.03
N MET A 55 -1.35 21.28 -1.01
CA MET A 55 -1.68 20.98 0.37
C MET A 55 -3.10 21.43 0.69
N LYS A 56 -3.96 20.50 1.13
CA LYS A 56 -5.29 20.84 1.62
C LYS A 56 -5.19 21.28 3.07
N ARG A 57 -5.98 22.30 3.45
CA ARG A 57 -6.07 22.75 4.84
C ARG A 57 -6.81 21.69 5.67
N VAL A 58 -6.27 21.40 6.85
CA VAL A 58 -6.85 20.47 7.81
C VAL A 58 -7.24 21.30 9.02
N GLU A 59 -8.53 21.32 9.35
CA GLU A 59 -9.05 22.12 10.46
C GLU A 59 -8.83 21.45 11.82
N ASP A 60 -8.93 20.12 11.86
CA ASP A 60 -8.79 19.31 13.06
C ASP A 60 -8.09 18.00 12.69
N GLU A 61 -6.97 17.70 13.34
CA GLU A 61 -6.22 16.46 13.07
C GLU A 61 -7.02 15.17 13.36
N ARG A 62 -8.07 15.27 14.16
CA ARG A 62 -8.98 14.15 14.46
C ARG A 62 -10.00 13.93 13.34
N LYS A 63 -10.16 14.91 12.44
CA LYS A 63 -11.11 14.86 11.32
C LYS A 63 -10.32 14.76 10.01
N PRO A 64 -10.17 13.55 9.44
CA PRO A 64 -9.47 13.40 8.18
C PRO A 64 -10.19 14.18 7.07
N LEU A 65 -9.45 14.60 6.03
CA LEU A 65 -10.00 15.32 4.87
C LEU A 65 -11.29 14.67 4.35
N PRO A 66 -12.25 15.43 3.81
CA PRO A 66 -13.39 14.87 3.09
C PRO A 66 -12.93 13.90 2.00
N MET A 67 -13.70 12.83 1.76
CA MET A 67 -13.31 11.77 0.82
C MET A 67 -13.00 12.29 -0.59
N ALA A 68 -13.69 13.33 -1.05
CA ALA A 68 -13.47 13.95 -2.37
C ALA A 68 -12.11 14.67 -2.47
N ASP A 69 -11.59 15.19 -1.35
CA ASP A 69 -10.34 15.95 -1.29
C ASP A 69 -9.11 15.08 -1.04
N ARG A 70 -9.30 13.77 -0.84
CA ARG A 70 -8.21 12.81 -0.65
C ARG A 70 -7.64 12.37 -2.00
N PRO A 71 -6.34 12.05 -2.08
CA PRO A 71 -5.78 11.41 -3.26
C PRO A 71 -6.40 10.02 -3.49
N LEU A 72 -6.27 9.50 -4.71
CA LEU A 72 -6.94 8.27 -5.16
C LEU A 72 -6.64 7.06 -4.27
N SER A 73 -5.38 6.87 -3.85
CA SER A 73 -4.98 5.77 -2.97
C SER A 73 -5.73 5.80 -1.63
N ALA A 74 -5.84 6.98 -1.01
CA ALA A 74 -6.53 7.19 0.26
C ALA A 74 -8.05 7.00 0.13
N ARG A 75 -8.62 7.30 -1.04
CA ARG A 75 -10.06 7.09 -1.34
C ARG A 75 -10.47 5.63 -1.45
N MET A 76 -9.50 4.73 -1.55
CA MET A 76 -9.69 3.28 -1.64
C MET A 76 -9.43 2.53 -0.34
N ILE A 77 -9.08 3.24 0.74
CA ILE A 77 -8.99 2.65 2.09
C ILE A 77 -10.40 2.37 2.58
N ALA A 78 -10.80 1.10 2.55
CA ALA A 78 -12.10 0.65 3.04
C ALA A 78 -11.94 -0.69 3.78
N PRO A 79 -12.67 -0.90 4.90
CA PRO A 79 -12.69 -2.19 5.59
C PRO A 79 -13.11 -3.31 4.63
N LYS A 80 -12.34 -4.40 4.60
CA LYS A 80 -12.58 -5.57 3.73
C LYS A 80 -12.62 -5.26 2.22
N GLY A 81 -12.22 -4.05 1.81
CA GLY A 81 -12.15 -3.65 0.41
C GLY A 81 -10.91 -4.24 -0.27
N VAL A 82 -11.02 -4.47 -1.57
CA VAL A 82 -9.90 -4.98 -2.40
C VAL A 82 -9.49 -4.01 -3.52
N ALA A 83 -10.12 -2.83 -3.61
CA ALA A 83 -9.93 -1.89 -4.71
C ALA A 83 -8.47 -1.40 -4.87
N LEU A 84 -7.82 -0.96 -3.78
CA LEU A 84 -6.46 -0.47 -3.84
C LEU A 84 -5.48 -1.56 -4.29
N LYS A 85 -5.50 -2.74 -3.65
CA LYS A 85 -4.66 -3.87 -4.08
C LYS A 85 -4.95 -4.31 -5.51
N PHE A 86 -6.22 -4.36 -5.90
CA PHE A 86 -6.60 -4.74 -7.25
C PHE A 86 -6.04 -3.75 -8.28
N HIS A 87 -6.20 -2.45 -8.08
CA HIS A 87 -5.67 -1.46 -9.00
C HIS A 87 -4.13 -1.48 -9.06
N LEU A 88 -3.45 -1.67 -7.93
CA LEU A 88 -1.99 -1.84 -7.93
C LEU A 88 -1.55 -3.08 -8.73
N THR A 89 -2.26 -4.20 -8.60
CA THR A 89 -2.01 -5.41 -9.42
C THR A 89 -2.26 -5.14 -10.91
N GLN A 90 -3.25 -4.31 -11.25
CA GLN A 90 -3.48 -3.89 -12.64
C GLN A 90 -2.31 -3.06 -13.19
N LEU A 91 -1.80 -2.10 -12.40
CA LEU A 91 -0.63 -1.30 -12.78
C LEU A 91 0.63 -2.16 -12.96
N PHE A 92 0.85 -3.15 -12.07
CA PHE A 92 1.93 -4.12 -12.22
C PHE A 92 1.82 -4.91 -13.53
N ALA A 93 0.65 -5.50 -13.79
CA ALA A 93 0.39 -6.25 -15.02
C ALA A 93 0.65 -5.40 -16.28
N ALA A 94 0.14 -4.17 -16.31
CA ALA A 94 0.34 -3.26 -17.42
C ALA A 94 1.83 -2.95 -17.66
N GLN A 95 2.61 -2.76 -16.60
CA GLN A 95 4.04 -2.44 -16.69
C GLN A 95 4.92 -3.65 -17.01
N CYS A 96 4.46 -4.86 -16.72
CA CYS A 96 5.07 -6.07 -17.25
C CYS A 96 4.76 -6.24 -18.75
N ALA A 97 3.64 -5.73 -19.25
CA ALA A 97 3.23 -5.91 -20.65
C ALA A 97 3.81 -4.85 -21.61
N VAL A 98 3.91 -3.59 -21.20
CA VAL A 98 4.27 -2.48 -22.10
C VAL A 98 5.31 -1.52 -21.53
N LYS A 99 6.11 -0.92 -22.43
CA LYS A 99 7.20 0.02 -22.07
C LYS A 99 6.65 1.34 -21.52
N PRO A 100 7.47 2.10 -20.75
CA PRO A 100 7.13 3.47 -20.33
C PRO A 100 6.64 4.36 -21.47
N GLY A 101 5.61 5.16 -21.19
CA GLY A 101 4.94 6.05 -22.14
C GLY A 101 3.99 5.37 -23.12
N LYS A 102 3.87 4.04 -23.12
CA LYS A 102 2.96 3.31 -24.01
C LYS A 102 1.63 2.98 -23.32
N PRO A 103 0.51 3.02 -24.07
CA PRO A 103 -0.79 2.58 -23.56
C PRO A 103 -0.80 1.05 -23.39
N TRP A 104 -1.62 0.56 -22.47
CA TRP A 104 -1.87 -0.88 -22.32
C TRP A 104 -3.23 -1.26 -22.95
N PRO A 105 -3.24 -1.90 -24.14
CA PRO A 105 -4.47 -2.05 -24.92
C PRO A 105 -5.39 -3.19 -24.47
N HIS A 106 -4.87 -4.19 -23.74
CA HIS A 106 -5.60 -5.42 -23.45
C HIS A 106 -5.51 -5.80 -21.97
N PRO A 107 -6.36 -5.22 -21.11
CA PRO A 107 -6.50 -5.68 -19.74
C PRO A 107 -6.95 -7.14 -19.69
N TYR A 108 -6.48 -7.89 -18.69
CA TYR A 108 -6.95 -9.27 -18.50
C TYR A 108 -8.47 -9.32 -18.29
N PRO A 109 -9.14 -10.42 -18.67
CA PRO A 109 -10.53 -10.61 -18.31
C PRO A 109 -10.67 -10.77 -16.79
N VAL A 110 -11.87 -10.51 -16.25
CA VAL A 110 -12.13 -10.65 -14.81
C VAL A 110 -12.06 -12.11 -14.37
N GLU A 111 -12.58 -13.01 -15.20
CA GLU A 111 -12.57 -14.46 -15.01
C GLU A 111 -11.75 -15.10 -16.14
N PRO A 112 -11.20 -16.32 -15.93
CA PRO A 112 -10.54 -17.05 -17.00
C PRO A 112 -11.47 -17.25 -18.21
N THR A 113 -10.88 -17.28 -19.39
CA THR A 113 -11.57 -17.51 -20.66
C THR A 113 -10.92 -18.69 -21.39
N VAL A 114 -11.60 -19.26 -22.38
CA VAL A 114 -11.02 -20.34 -23.22
C VAL A 114 -9.71 -19.88 -23.89
N GLN A 115 -9.57 -18.59 -24.15
CA GLN A 115 -8.42 -17.99 -24.82
C GLN A 115 -7.30 -17.54 -23.86
N SER A 116 -7.58 -17.42 -22.56
CA SER A 116 -6.61 -16.92 -21.58
C SER A 116 -6.95 -17.41 -20.17
N ASP A 117 -6.03 -18.20 -19.60
CA ASP A 117 -6.06 -18.60 -18.20
C ASP A 117 -5.71 -17.45 -17.24
N ALA A 118 -4.98 -16.45 -17.73
CA ALA A 118 -4.67 -15.24 -16.97
C ALA A 118 -5.93 -14.37 -16.83
N SER A 119 -6.30 -14.08 -15.58
CA SER A 119 -7.48 -13.30 -15.23
C SER A 119 -7.27 -12.53 -13.92
N TRP A 120 -8.06 -11.49 -13.69
CA TRP A 120 -8.01 -10.76 -12.42
C TRP A 120 -8.41 -11.61 -11.22
N ALA A 121 -9.33 -12.56 -11.40
CA ALA A 121 -9.64 -13.56 -10.38
C ALA A 121 -8.42 -14.41 -10.02
N GLY A 122 -7.55 -14.75 -10.98
CA GLY A 122 -6.32 -15.49 -10.74
C GLY A 122 -5.17 -14.65 -10.13
N LEU A 123 -5.28 -13.32 -10.15
CA LEU A 123 -4.20 -12.41 -9.74
C LEU A 123 -4.47 -11.66 -8.42
N VAL A 124 -5.69 -11.76 -7.87
CA VAL A 124 -6.06 -11.04 -6.65
C VAL A 124 -6.53 -12.02 -5.58
N ALA A 125 -5.74 -12.13 -4.51
CA ALA A 125 -6.14 -12.90 -3.34
C ALA A 125 -7.25 -12.18 -2.56
N VAL A 126 -8.31 -12.94 -2.29
CA VAL A 126 -9.51 -12.47 -1.62
C VAL A 126 -9.87 -13.43 -0.50
N HIS A 127 -10.06 -12.92 0.71
CA HIS A 127 -10.56 -13.73 1.80
C HIS A 127 -12.07 -13.92 1.62
N ALA A 128 -12.45 -15.11 1.17
CA ALA A 128 -13.83 -15.51 0.92
C ALA A 128 -14.13 -16.77 1.75
N THR A 129 -14.86 -16.61 2.84
CA THR A 129 -15.25 -17.73 3.70
C THR A 129 -16.55 -18.37 3.24
N TYR A 130 -16.61 -19.71 3.28
CA TYR A 130 -17.84 -20.49 3.15
C TYR A 130 -18.48 -20.63 4.54
N LYS A 131 -19.77 -20.28 4.68
CA LYS A 131 -20.47 -20.28 5.98
C LYS A 131 -21.27 -21.56 6.28
N GLY A 132 -20.96 -22.67 5.62
CA GLY A 132 -21.56 -23.98 5.93
C GLY A 132 -22.88 -24.29 5.21
N PRO A 133 -23.34 -25.55 5.28
CA PRO A 133 -24.58 -26.01 4.66
C PRO A 133 -25.78 -25.56 5.50
N GLY A 134 -26.60 -24.65 4.97
CA GLY A 134 -27.81 -24.15 5.65
C GLY A 134 -28.05 -22.65 5.44
N ILE A 135 -26.99 -21.89 5.13
CA ILE A 135 -27.11 -20.54 4.57
C ILE A 135 -27.03 -20.70 3.05
N GLN A 136 -28.18 -20.71 2.37
CA GLN A 136 -28.20 -20.67 0.90
C GLN A 136 -27.40 -19.46 0.42
N GLY A 137 -26.33 -19.71 -0.36
CA GLY A 137 -25.80 -18.73 -1.30
C GLY A 137 -24.50 -18.03 -0.91
N ALA A 138 -23.37 -18.72 -1.06
CA ALA A 138 -22.24 -18.27 -1.90
C ALA A 138 -21.04 -19.20 -1.71
N SER A 139 -20.63 -19.91 -2.77
CA SER A 139 -19.33 -20.58 -2.81
C SER A 139 -18.19 -19.57 -2.61
N VAL A 140 -16.99 -20.04 -2.25
CA VAL A 140 -15.77 -19.21 -2.19
C VAL A 140 -15.59 -18.39 -3.48
N ALA A 141 -15.80 -19.03 -4.63
CA ALA A 141 -15.78 -18.38 -5.95
C ALA A 141 -16.84 -17.26 -6.09
N THR A 142 -18.06 -17.48 -5.59
CA THR A 142 -19.13 -16.46 -5.61
C THR A 142 -18.76 -15.25 -4.75
N ASN A 143 -18.23 -15.49 -3.55
CA ASN A 143 -17.80 -14.43 -2.63
C ASN A 143 -16.61 -13.63 -3.20
N LYS A 144 -15.65 -14.31 -3.83
CA LYS A 144 -14.52 -13.67 -4.52
C LYS A 144 -15.01 -12.81 -5.68
N ARG A 145 -15.88 -13.35 -6.55
CA ARG A 145 -16.50 -12.61 -7.66
C ARG A 145 -17.24 -11.36 -7.17
N ARG A 146 -18.00 -11.46 -6.07
CA ARG A 146 -18.68 -10.32 -5.47
C ARG A 146 -17.69 -9.24 -5.03
N GLN A 147 -16.60 -9.61 -4.36
CA GLN A 147 -15.59 -8.64 -3.91
C GLN A 147 -14.86 -7.96 -5.08
N LEU A 148 -14.52 -8.71 -6.15
CA LEU A 148 -13.97 -8.13 -7.37
C LEU A 148 -14.94 -7.19 -8.06
N THR A 149 -16.23 -7.55 -8.13
CA THR A 149 -17.28 -6.69 -8.70
C THR A 149 -17.42 -5.38 -7.92
N GLN A 150 -17.40 -5.43 -6.58
CA GLN A 150 -17.43 -4.22 -5.75
C GLN A 150 -16.17 -3.36 -5.94
N ALA A 151 -15.01 -3.99 -6.10
CA ALA A 151 -13.78 -3.27 -6.42
C ALA A 151 -13.86 -2.59 -7.80
N LEU A 152 -14.33 -3.28 -8.84
CA LEU A 152 -14.55 -2.67 -10.17
C LEU A 152 -15.49 -1.47 -10.09
N LYS A 153 -16.63 -1.60 -9.39
CA LYS A 153 -17.56 -0.48 -9.19
C LYS A 153 -16.88 0.70 -8.50
N LYS A 154 -16.03 0.44 -7.50
CA LYS A 154 -15.26 1.48 -6.82
C LYS A 154 -14.24 2.14 -7.75
N LEU A 155 -13.53 1.37 -8.58
CA LEU A 155 -12.54 1.90 -9.53
C LEU A 155 -13.21 2.72 -10.65
N GLU A 156 -14.36 2.26 -11.16
CA GLU A 156 -15.16 2.98 -12.16
C GLU A 156 -15.67 4.31 -11.58
N GLY A 157 -16.20 4.31 -10.35
CA GLY A 157 -16.61 5.53 -9.65
C GLY A 157 -15.47 6.49 -9.29
N LEU A 158 -14.21 6.03 -9.34
CA LEU A 158 -13.01 6.85 -9.20
C LEU A 158 -12.40 7.24 -10.55
N ALA A 159 -13.03 6.89 -11.68
CA ALA A 159 -12.52 7.09 -13.03
C ALA A 159 -11.10 6.50 -13.24
N LEU A 160 -10.82 5.35 -12.60
CA LEU A 160 -9.61 4.56 -12.79
C LEU A 160 -9.78 3.45 -13.85
N ILE A 161 -11.03 3.10 -14.15
CA ILE A 161 -11.40 2.21 -15.24
C ILE A 161 -12.66 2.74 -15.92
N ARG A 162 -12.90 2.31 -17.16
CA ARG A 162 -14.16 2.53 -17.89
C ARG A 162 -14.66 1.22 -18.48
N ALA A 163 -15.91 0.87 -18.20
CA ALA A 163 -16.52 -0.32 -18.75
C ALA A 163 -16.69 -0.19 -20.28
N THR A 164 -16.29 -1.22 -21.04
CA THR A 164 -16.38 -1.20 -22.50
C THR A 164 -17.76 -1.58 -23.04
N THR A 165 -18.58 -2.25 -22.21
CA THR A 165 -19.94 -2.72 -22.57
C THR A 165 -21.05 -1.86 -21.96
N GLY A 166 -20.71 -0.66 -21.49
CA GLY A 166 -21.62 0.30 -20.87
C GLY A 166 -21.45 0.44 -19.35
N PRO A 167 -21.92 1.55 -18.74
CA PRO A 167 -21.69 1.86 -17.34
C PRO A 167 -22.10 0.75 -16.38
N GLY A 168 -21.27 0.46 -15.37
CA GLY A 168 -21.54 -0.55 -14.36
C GLY A 168 -21.35 -1.99 -14.83
N ARG A 169 -20.95 -2.21 -16.09
CA ARG A 169 -20.72 -3.54 -16.67
C ARG A 169 -19.24 -3.90 -16.80
N ALA A 170 -18.37 -3.25 -16.05
CA ALA A 170 -16.91 -3.48 -16.05
C ALA A 170 -16.50 -4.95 -15.89
N ARG A 171 -17.35 -5.82 -15.31
CA ARG A 171 -17.10 -7.26 -15.21
C ARG A 171 -16.97 -7.95 -16.59
N GLN A 172 -17.67 -7.45 -17.61
CA GLN A 172 -17.67 -8.00 -18.97
C GLN A 172 -16.48 -7.51 -19.80
N GLY A 173 -15.80 -6.45 -19.34
CA GLY A 173 -14.73 -5.79 -20.03
C GLY A 173 -14.59 -4.35 -19.57
N PHE A 174 -13.35 -3.90 -19.40
CA PHE A 174 -13.04 -2.53 -19.07
C PHE A 174 -11.68 -2.16 -19.64
N GLU A 175 -11.48 -0.87 -19.87
CA GLU A 175 -10.17 -0.29 -20.12
C GLU A 175 -9.66 0.43 -18.86
N MET A 176 -8.35 0.48 -18.69
CA MET A 176 -7.73 1.25 -17.62
C MET A 176 -7.63 2.72 -18.00
N LEU A 177 -7.90 3.59 -17.03
CA LEU A 177 -7.73 5.02 -17.15
C LEU A 177 -6.51 5.48 -16.34
N CYS A 178 -5.97 6.64 -16.72
CA CYS A 178 -4.80 7.23 -16.08
C CYS A 178 -5.06 7.53 -14.61
N GLU A 179 -4.16 7.08 -13.75
CA GLU A 179 -4.24 7.17 -12.29
C GLU A 179 -3.80 8.54 -11.74
N ASN A 180 -3.77 9.56 -12.61
CA ASN A 180 -3.38 10.92 -12.25
C ASN A 180 -4.50 11.77 -11.64
N GLY A 181 -5.72 11.23 -11.53
CA GLY A 181 -6.88 11.92 -10.97
C GLY A 181 -7.53 12.94 -11.91
N LYS A 182 -7.07 13.05 -13.17
CA LYS A 182 -7.63 13.97 -14.18
C LYS A 182 -8.73 13.32 -15.04
N SER A 183 -8.83 12.00 -15.02
CA SER A 183 -9.92 11.27 -15.67
C SER A 183 -11.27 11.56 -14.99
N THR A 184 -12.32 11.68 -15.80
CA THR A 184 -13.71 11.80 -15.34
C THR A 184 -14.60 10.78 -16.04
N ALA A 185 -15.85 10.64 -15.58
CA ALA A 185 -16.83 9.78 -16.25
C ALA A 185 -17.11 10.21 -17.71
N ALA A 186 -17.06 11.52 -17.98
CA ALA A 186 -17.30 12.08 -19.32
C ALA A 186 -16.04 12.08 -20.21
N ALA A 187 -14.87 12.29 -19.61
CA ALA A 187 -13.59 12.37 -20.30
C ALA A 187 -12.55 11.49 -19.60
N GLY A 188 -12.49 10.22 -20.00
CA GLY A 188 -11.48 9.28 -19.52
C GLY A 188 -10.18 9.40 -20.31
N ILE A 189 -9.06 9.59 -19.62
CA ILE A 189 -7.72 9.56 -20.21
C ILE A 189 -7.24 8.10 -20.15
N PRO A 190 -6.96 7.43 -21.29
CA PRO A 190 -6.48 6.05 -21.26
C PRO A 190 -5.18 5.92 -20.46
N TYR A 191 -5.03 4.82 -19.73
CA TYR A 191 -3.80 4.55 -18.99
C TYR A 191 -2.61 4.37 -19.94
N SER A 192 -1.51 5.03 -19.60
CA SER A 192 -0.18 4.76 -20.14
C SER A 192 0.80 4.57 -19.00
N VAL A 193 1.81 3.72 -19.20
CA VAL A 193 2.85 3.52 -18.19
C VAL A 193 3.59 4.84 -17.93
N PRO A 194 3.80 5.25 -16.67
CA PRO A 194 4.49 6.50 -16.37
C PRO A 194 5.85 6.62 -17.05
N SER A 195 6.02 7.69 -17.81
CA SER A 195 7.28 8.04 -18.46
C SER A 195 8.27 8.67 -17.48
N SER A 196 9.53 8.81 -17.88
CA SER A 196 10.57 9.42 -17.03
C SER A 196 10.38 10.92 -16.78
N SER A 197 9.56 11.61 -17.59
CA SER A 197 9.26 13.04 -17.43
C SER A 197 8.16 13.31 -16.40
N GLU A 198 7.45 12.28 -15.94
CA GLU A 198 6.39 12.40 -14.95
C GLU A 198 6.93 12.21 -13.53
N ALA A 199 6.28 12.83 -12.54
CA ALA A 199 6.58 12.55 -11.14
C ALA A 199 5.94 11.21 -10.73
N TYR A 200 6.78 10.22 -10.38
CA TYR A 200 6.35 8.91 -9.91
C TYR A 200 7.19 8.40 -8.74
N LEU A 201 6.61 7.57 -7.89
CA LEU A 201 7.35 6.72 -6.95
C LEU A 201 7.57 5.33 -7.56
N GLU A 202 8.50 4.58 -6.99
CA GLU A 202 8.87 3.24 -7.43
C GLU A 202 8.58 2.23 -6.34
N VAL A 203 7.84 1.19 -6.70
CA VAL A 203 7.54 0.05 -5.84
C VAL A 203 8.32 -1.16 -6.35
N PRO A 204 9.15 -1.84 -5.54
CA PRO A 204 9.89 -3.01 -5.99
C PRO A 204 8.96 -4.09 -6.55
N ARG A 205 9.37 -4.79 -7.61
CA ARG A 205 8.57 -5.89 -8.19
C ARG A 205 8.20 -6.95 -7.14
N GLU A 206 9.07 -7.16 -6.16
CA GLU A 206 8.90 -8.12 -5.08
C GLU A 206 7.68 -7.81 -4.22
N PHE A 207 7.22 -6.56 -4.18
CA PHE A 207 5.94 -6.21 -3.54
C PHE A 207 4.76 -6.99 -4.13
N PHE A 208 4.83 -7.29 -5.43
CA PHE A 208 3.80 -8.04 -6.15
C PHE A 208 4.13 -9.53 -6.17
N THR A 209 5.36 -9.89 -6.56
CA THR A 209 5.73 -11.31 -6.77
C THR A 209 5.89 -12.09 -5.46
N ASN A 210 6.23 -11.43 -4.34
CA ASN A 210 6.30 -12.07 -3.02
C ASN A 210 5.03 -11.89 -2.17
N GLY A 211 3.96 -11.31 -2.74
CA GLY A 211 2.63 -11.29 -2.14
C GLY A 211 2.34 -10.16 -1.13
N TRP A 212 3.24 -9.18 -0.98
CA TRP A 212 3.03 -8.04 -0.06
C TRP A 212 1.73 -7.27 -0.34
N VAL A 213 1.40 -7.06 -1.61
CA VAL A 213 0.14 -6.42 -2.04
C VAL A 213 -1.13 -7.15 -1.54
N HIS A 214 -1.03 -8.44 -1.22
CA HIS A 214 -2.15 -9.27 -0.79
C HIS A 214 -2.28 -9.42 0.73
N VAL A 215 -1.15 -9.38 1.46
CA VAL A 215 -1.13 -9.62 2.92
C VAL A 215 -1.15 -8.33 3.74
N LEU A 216 -0.75 -7.21 3.14
CA LEU A 216 -0.90 -5.89 3.76
C LEU A 216 -2.35 -5.41 3.69
N THR A 217 -2.79 -4.74 4.76
CA THR A 217 -4.05 -4.01 4.80
C THR A 217 -4.00 -2.80 3.87
N MET A 218 -5.16 -2.27 3.48
CA MET A 218 -5.20 -1.08 2.60
C MET A 218 -4.54 0.15 3.25
N SER A 219 -4.66 0.27 4.58
CA SER A 219 -3.97 1.32 5.35
C SER A 219 -2.45 1.16 5.31
N GLU A 220 -1.93 -0.05 5.53
CA GLU A 220 -0.49 -0.32 5.45
C GLU A 220 0.07 -0.05 4.05
N ILE A 221 -0.66 -0.43 2.99
CA ILE A 221 -0.27 -0.12 1.61
C ILE A 221 -0.24 1.39 1.41
N ALA A 222 -1.30 2.12 1.79
CA ALA A 222 -1.35 3.57 1.61
C ALA A 222 -0.24 4.29 2.39
N ALA A 223 0.03 3.86 3.63
CA ALA A 223 1.14 4.39 4.43
C ALA A 223 2.50 4.08 3.80
N LEU A 224 2.70 2.86 3.30
CA LEU A 224 3.94 2.49 2.60
C LEU A 224 4.16 3.36 1.37
N LEU A 225 3.13 3.58 0.55
CA LEU A 225 3.20 4.46 -0.63
C LEU A 225 3.51 5.91 -0.26
N MET A 226 2.94 6.42 0.84
CA MET A 226 3.30 7.73 1.40
C MET A 226 4.78 7.79 1.78
N TRP A 227 5.30 6.79 2.49
CA TRP A 227 6.72 6.76 2.88
C TRP A 227 7.65 6.67 1.67
N LEU A 228 7.31 5.87 0.66
CA LEU A 228 8.09 5.78 -0.59
C LEU A 228 8.10 7.12 -1.35
N ASP A 229 6.97 7.83 -1.41
CA ASP A 229 6.92 9.19 -2.00
C ASP A 229 7.77 10.18 -1.19
N ALA A 230 7.64 10.21 0.13
CA ALA A 230 8.40 11.11 0.99
C ALA A 230 9.90 10.83 0.94
N LEU A 231 10.32 9.56 0.90
CA LEU A 231 11.73 9.18 0.74
C LEU A 231 12.31 9.63 -0.60
N LYS A 232 11.51 9.61 -1.67
CA LYS A 232 11.96 10.00 -3.01
C LYS A 232 12.04 11.51 -3.19
N PHE A 233 11.05 12.25 -2.68
CA PHE A 233 10.89 13.68 -2.97
C PHE A 233 11.18 14.62 -1.81
N ASP A 234 11.24 14.11 -0.58
CA ASP A 234 11.61 14.88 0.63
C ASP A 234 12.60 14.09 1.53
N PRO A 235 13.78 13.67 0.99
CA PRO A 235 14.79 12.97 1.76
C PRO A 235 15.56 13.91 2.68
N THR A 236 15.66 13.54 3.95
CA THR A 236 16.66 14.07 4.89
C THR A 236 17.92 13.20 4.82
N ARG A 237 19.08 13.80 4.55
CA ARG A 237 20.36 13.08 4.59
C ARG A 237 20.84 12.93 6.04
N THR A 238 21.36 11.76 6.39
CA THR A 238 21.96 11.52 7.71
C THR A 238 23.47 11.80 7.69
N SER A 239 24.15 11.59 8.84
CA SER A 239 25.62 11.62 8.89
C SER A 239 26.25 10.56 8.00
N ASP A 240 25.58 9.42 7.82
CA ASP A 240 25.90 8.40 6.84
C ASP A 240 25.17 8.71 5.53
N THR A 241 25.92 9.09 4.50
CA THR A 241 25.36 9.45 3.20
C THR A 241 24.71 8.28 2.46
N SER A 242 24.97 7.03 2.87
CA SER A 242 24.32 5.84 2.31
C SER A 242 22.91 5.62 2.87
N ILE A 243 22.54 6.35 3.92
CA ILE A 243 21.27 6.20 4.63
C ILE A 243 20.43 7.46 4.44
N ILE A 244 19.30 7.25 3.77
CA ILE A 244 18.32 8.28 3.48
C ILE A 244 17.14 8.08 4.43
N VAL A 245 16.78 9.12 5.17
CA VAL A 245 15.62 9.08 6.05
C VAL A 245 14.61 10.12 5.60
N THR A 246 13.34 9.95 5.94
CA THR A 246 12.34 11.00 5.80
C THR A 246 11.49 11.07 7.06
N ARG A 247 10.64 12.08 7.15
CA ARG A 247 9.61 12.21 8.18
C ARG A 247 8.34 12.74 7.50
N VAL A 248 7.20 12.43 8.08
CA VAL A 248 5.93 12.99 7.63
C VAL A 248 5.22 13.58 8.84
N THR A 249 5.02 14.89 8.84
CA THR A 249 4.27 15.62 9.89
C THR A 249 2.78 15.34 9.78
N SER A 250 2.01 15.65 10.83
CA SER A 250 0.54 15.45 10.83
C SER A 250 -0.14 16.24 9.71
N ASP A 251 0.25 17.50 9.53
CA ASP A 251 -0.27 18.38 8.47
C ASP A 251 0.06 17.82 7.08
N THR A 252 1.30 17.40 6.85
CA THR A 252 1.70 16.81 5.56
C THR A 252 0.93 15.53 5.29
N ARG A 253 0.84 14.64 6.29
CA ARG A 253 0.09 13.38 6.20
C ARG A 253 -1.36 13.62 5.78
N GLN A 254 -2.03 14.55 6.44
CA GLN A 254 -3.45 14.79 6.23
C GLN A 254 -3.69 15.64 4.98
N GLY A 255 -3.02 16.77 4.85
CA GLY A 255 -3.23 17.73 3.77
C GLY A 255 -2.79 17.23 2.40
N PHE A 256 -1.65 16.54 2.32
CA PHE A 256 -1.14 16.00 1.05
C PHE A 256 -1.59 14.57 0.77
N TYR A 257 -1.55 13.68 1.77
CA TYR A 257 -1.86 12.26 1.54
C TYR A 257 -3.29 11.85 1.91
N GLY A 258 -4.05 12.73 2.58
CA GLY A 258 -5.41 12.40 3.02
C GLY A 258 -5.47 11.25 4.03
N LEU A 259 -4.37 10.97 4.73
CA LEU A 259 -4.26 9.83 5.64
C LEU A 259 -4.47 10.28 7.09
N GLY A 260 -5.31 9.54 7.81
CA GLY A 260 -5.58 9.77 9.23
C GLY A 260 -4.51 9.17 10.15
N ARG A 261 -4.69 9.37 11.46
CA ARG A 261 -3.81 8.84 12.50
C ARG A 261 -3.68 7.32 12.47
N GLU A 262 -4.78 6.60 12.35
CA GLU A 262 -4.76 5.13 12.32
C GLU A 262 -3.92 4.58 11.16
N THR A 263 -3.99 5.21 9.99
CA THR A 263 -3.16 4.82 8.83
C THR A 263 -1.68 5.15 9.07
N TYR A 264 -1.38 6.27 9.73
CA TYR A 264 0.00 6.60 10.06
C TYR A 264 0.61 5.60 11.03
N GLU A 265 -0.13 5.19 12.06
CA GLU A 265 0.33 4.26 13.10
C GLU A 265 0.72 2.89 12.53
N THR A 266 0.29 2.56 11.30
CA THR A 266 0.73 1.33 10.62
C THR A 266 2.23 1.27 10.34
N HIS A 267 2.98 2.35 10.55
CA HIS A 267 4.45 2.31 10.51
C HIS A 267 5.04 1.31 11.51
N GLN A 268 4.38 1.02 12.63
CA GLN A 268 4.83 0.02 13.60
C GLN A 268 4.80 -1.39 12.99
N GLN A 269 3.72 -1.71 12.26
CA GLN A 269 3.56 -2.96 11.52
C GLN A 269 4.58 -3.04 10.39
N LEU A 270 4.74 -1.97 9.61
CA LEU A 270 5.71 -1.93 8.51
C LEU A 270 7.17 -2.07 9.01
N ASP A 271 7.47 -1.56 10.20
CA ASP A 271 8.75 -1.77 10.90
C ASP A 271 8.95 -3.21 11.37
N ALA A 272 7.90 -3.81 11.95
CA ALA A 272 7.92 -5.21 12.37
C ALA A 272 8.08 -6.18 11.18
N PHE A 273 7.42 -5.87 10.04
CA PHE A 273 7.59 -6.58 8.78
C PHE A 273 8.93 -6.28 8.09
N GLN A 274 9.70 -5.29 8.60
CA GLN A 274 10.97 -4.83 8.05
C GLN A 274 10.87 -4.40 6.59
N LEU A 275 9.74 -3.80 6.21
CA LEU A 275 9.63 -3.05 4.95
C LEU A 275 10.22 -1.65 5.10
N LEU A 276 10.18 -1.15 6.35
CA LEU A 276 10.70 0.12 6.78
C LEU A 276 11.52 -0.08 8.06
N ASP A 277 12.42 0.84 8.31
CA ASP A 277 13.19 0.99 9.54
C ASP A 277 12.73 2.29 10.21
N VAL A 278 12.01 2.16 11.34
CA VAL A 278 11.49 3.32 12.09
C VAL A 278 12.49 3.75 13.15
N ILE A 279 13.07 4.93 12.95
CA ILE A 279 13.95 5.63 13.87
C ILE A 279 13.09 6.52 14.77
N ARG A 280 13.10 6.23 16.06
CA ARG A 280 12.36 7.00 17.07
C ARG A 280 13.25 8.09 17.66
N PRO A 281 12.73 9.28 17.92
CA PRO A 281 13.40 10.25 18.78
C PRO A 281 13.64 9.64 20.17
N GLU A 282 14.78 9.96 20.80
CA GLU A 282 15.21 9.38 22.08
C GLU A 282 14.19 9.60 23.20
N GLU A 283 13.60 10.80 23.26
CA GLU A 283 12.64 11.23 24.30
C GLU A 283 11.20 10.74 24.06
N ARG A 284 10.96 9.92 23.03
CA ARG A 284 9.62 9.44 22.67
C ARG A 284 9.40 7.97 23.08
N HIS A 285 8.40 7.76 23.95
CA HIS A 285 7.97 6.43 24.38
C HIS A 285 7.36 5.61 23.23
N TYR A 286 7.30 4.29 23.42
CA TYR A 286 6.74 3.35 22.45
C TYR A 286 5.22 3.52 22.24
N ASP A 287 4.50 4.04 23.24
CA ASP A 287 3.07 4.38 23.16
C ASP A 287 2.82 5.71 22.41
N GLY A 288 3.88 6.37 21.95
CA GLY A 288 3.84 7.62 21.20
C GLY A 288 3.79 8.88 22.06
N LYS A 289 3.79 8.76 23.39
CA LYS A 289 3.93 9.88 24.33
C LYS A 289 5.36 10.35 24.42
N TRP A 290 5.53 11.60 24.84
CA TRP A 290 6.83 12.22 25.08
C TRP A 290 7.12 12.26 26.57
N GLU A 291 8.36 11.99 26.91
CA GLU A 291 8.90 12.34 28.22
C GLU A 291 9.06 13.87 28.27
N ASP A 292 8.49 14.51 29.29
CA ASP A 292 8.60 15.95 29.54
C ASP A 292 8.33 16.88 28.33
N TYR A 293 7.19 16.67 27.64
CA TYR A 293 6.80 17.47 26.48
C TYR A 293 6.86 18.99 26.76
N LYS A 294 7.83 19.66 26.12
CA LYS A 294 7.90 21.12 26.00
C LYS A 294 7.58 21.44 24.54
N GLN A 295 6.65 22.37 24.33
CA GLN A 295 6.28 22.83 22.99
C GLN A 295 7.44 23.64 22.39
N ASP A 296 8.47 22.94 21.90
CA ASP A 296 9.51 23.53 21.08
C ASP A 296 9.17 23.31 19.60
N THR A 297 9.65 24.22 18.77
CA THR A 297 9.43 24.29 17.31
C THR A 297 10.33 23.35 16.51
N SER A 298 11.08 22.46 17.18
CA SER A 298 12.11 21.66 16.53
C SER A 298 11.52 20.49 15.75
N ASP A 299 12.09 20.22 14.58
CA ASP A 299 11.74 19.12 13.68
C ASP A 299 12.04 17.70 14.22
N LEU A 300 12.35 17.58 15.51
CA LEU A 300 12.82 16.39 16.19
C LEU A 300 11.67 15.50 16.70
N PHE A 301 10.41 15.92 16.59
CA PHE A 301 9.27 15.19 17.20
C PHE A 301 8.65 14.06 16.37
N CYS A 302 8.99 13.92 15.08
CA CYS A 302 8.41 12.89 14.22
C CYS A 302 9.31 11.65 14.15
N HIS A 303 8.69 10.47 14.05
CA HIS A 303 9.43 9.26 13.65
C HIS A 303 10.07 9.50 12.29
N ARG A 304 11.31 9.03 12.17
CA ARG A 304 12.03 9.01 10.90
C ARG A 304 12.00 7.60 10.35
N VAL A 305 11.97 7.52 9.04
CA VAL A 305 11.84 6.25 8.34
C VAL A 305 12.90 6.15 7.28
N THR A 306 13.55 4.99 7.18
CA THR A 306 14.39 4.57 6.04
C THR A 306 13.80 3.31 5.42
N PRO A 307 13.89 3.10 4.09
CA PRO A 307 13.40 1.88 3.48
C PRO A 307 14.31 0.70 3.82
N THR A 308 13.75 -0.50 3.79
CA THR A 308 14.49 -1.75 3.95
C THR A 308 14.29 -2.62 2.70
N PRO A 309 15.04 -2.39 1.62
CA PRO A 309 14.81 -3.06 0.34
C PRO A 309 14.84 -4.59 0.42
N GLN A 310 15.71 -5.15 1.26
CA GLN A 310 15.78 -6.62 1.47
C GLN A 310 14.49 -7.17 2.09
N GLY A 311 13.72 -6.35 2.81
CA GLY A 311 12.45 -6.73 3.40
C GLY A 311 11.48 -7.29 2.37
N PHE A 312 11.42 -6.66 1.18
CA PHE A 312 10.52 -7.07 0.11
C PHE A 312 10.88 -8.43 -0.51
N GLN A 313 12.16 -8.84 -0.46
CA GLN A 313 12.65 -10.07 -1.08
C GLN A 313 12.15 -11.35 -0.40
N ARG A 314 11.60 -11.23 0.81
CA ARG A 314 11.04 -12.37 1.54
C ARG A 314 9.59 -12.59 1.17
N LYS A 315 9.14 -13.84 1.33
CA LYS A 315 7.72 -14.21 1.21
C LYS A 315 6.91 -13.46 2.25
N ALA A 316 5.95 -12.68 1.78
CA ALA A 316 5.23 -11.74 2.64
C ALA A 316 4.34 -12.45 3.67
N ASP A 317 3.72 -13.57 3.28
CA ASP A 317 2.87 -14.37 4.15
C ASP A 317 3.64 -14.98 5.33
N ASP A 318 4.87 -15.45 5.10
CA ASP A 318 5.73 -15.98 6.17
C ASP A 318 6.07 -14.89 7.19
N VAL A 319 6.51 -13.72 6.73
CA VAL A 319 6.90 -12.60 7.60
C VAL A 319 5.70 -12.05 8.39
N VAL A 320 4.57 -11.81 7.72
CA VAL A 320 3.39 -11.25 8.38
C VAL A 320 2.79 -12.27 9.35
N LEU A 321 2.80 -13.57 9.04
CA LEU A 321 2.30 -14.60 9.94
C LEU A 321 3.10 -14.63 11.25
N GLU A 322 4.42 -14.67 11.15
CA GLU A 322 5.30 -14.66 12.32
C GLU A 322 5.07 -13.42 13.18
N VAL A 323 5.01 -12.23 12.57
CA VAL A 323 4.80 -10.97 13.31
C VAL A 323 3.43 -10.92 13.96
N LEU A 324 2.37 -11.40 13.31
CA LEU A 324 1.03 -11.46 13.90
C LEU A 324 0.96 -12.44 15.08
N GLN A 325 1.57 -13.63 14.95
CA GLN A 325 1.66 -14.59 16.06
C GLN A 325 2.41 -13.98 17.26
N ARG A 326 3.52 -13.28 17.02
CA ARG A 326 4.25 -12.57 18.07
C ARG A 326 3.42 -11.45 18.70
N ARG A 327 2.69 -10.67 17.90
CA ARG A 327 1.82 -9.59 18.37
C ARG A 327 0.68 -10.10 19.26
N ASP A 328 0.14 -11.26 18.91
CA ASP A 328 -0.90 -11.97 19.66
C ASP A 328 -0.39 -12.42 21.04
N ILE A 329 0.83 -12.94 21.10
CA ILE A 329 1.47 -13.39 22.36
C ILE A 329 1.99 -12.23 23.22
N LEU A 330 2.73 -11.29 22.62
CA LEU A 330 3.53 -10.28 23.33
C LEU A 330 2.80 -8.94 23.53
N GLY A 331 1.66 -8.74 22.90
CA GLY A 331 0.93 -7.47 23.02
C GLY A 331 1.59 -6.27 22.34
N THR A 332 2.70 -6.46 21.60
CA THR A 332 3.47 -5.38 20.95
C THR A 332 3.96 -5.76 19.55
N TRP A 333 4.14 -4.76 18.68
CA TRP A 333 4.67 -4.96 17.33
C TRP A 333 6.20 -5.08 17.40
N SER A 334 6.72 -6.28 17.15
CA SER A 334 8.17 -6.52 17.20
C SER A 334 8.65 -7.25 15.95
N ARG A 335 9.89 -6.98 15.56
CA ARG A 335 10.58 -7.73 14.52
C ARG A 335 10.81 -9.17 14.97
N SER A 336 10.98 -10.06 13.99
CA SER A 336 11.55 -11.39 14.23
C SER A 336 12.89 -11.28 14.98
N PRO A 337 13.22 -12.20 15.90
CA PRO A 337 14.55 -12.24 16.53
C PRO A 337 15.67 -12.44 15.51
N ASN A 338 15.36 -13.09 14.38
CA ASN A 338 16.30 -13.33 13.27
C ASN A 338 16.27 -12.20 12.22
N ALA A 339 15.65 -11.07 12.57
CA ALA A 339 15.67 -9.89 11.71
C ALA A 339 17.11 -9.42 11.47
N PRO A 340 17.43 -8.95 10.25
CA PRO A 340 18.64 -8.17 10.04
C PRO A 340 18.69 -7.00 11.03
N VAL A 341 19.89 -6.74 11.56
CA VAL A 341 20.16 -5.62 12.46
C VAL A 341 19.76 -4.31 11.77
N ARG A 342 19.15 -3.40 12.53
CA ARG A 342 18.80 -2.07 12.05
C ARG A 342 20.08 -1.37 11.59
N ARG A 343 20.09 -0.88 10.34
CA ARG A 343 21.27 -0.17 9.81
C ARG A 343 21.61 1.12 10.57
N HIS A 344 20.67 1.61 11.38
CA HIS A 344 20.70 2.95 11.96
C HIS A 344 20.90 3.00 13.48
N GLU A 345 21.11 1.87 14.17
CA GLU A 345 21.34 1.84 15.64
C GLU A 345 22.57 2.65 16.11
N ARG A 346 23.39 3.17 15.19
CA ARG A 346 24.57 4.00 15.47
C ARG A 346 24.55 5.39 14.84
N ILE A 347 23.44 5.80 14.21
CA ILE A 347 23.39 7.08 13.47
C ILE A 347 22.98 8.22 14.40
N LYS A 348 23.90 9.16 14.60
CA LYS A 348 23.56 10.47 15.20
C LYS A 348 22.94 11.35 14.11
N MET A 349 21.75 11.88 14.37
CA MET A 349 21.14 12.88 13.50
C MET A 349 22.04 14.12 13.47
N ARG A 350 22.38 14.62 12.27
CA ARG A 350 23.09 15.91 12.18
C ARG A 350 22.17 17.01 12.72
N PRO A 351 22.63 17.85 13.65
CA PRO A 351 21.81 18.97 14.13
C PRO A 351 21.54 19.92 12.96
N THR A 352 20.26 20.24 12.74
CA THR A 352 19.83 21.27 11.80
C THR A 352 20.19 22.65 12.37
N HIS A 353 21.43 23.09 12.20
CA HIS A 353 21.80 24.48 12.48
C HIS A 353 21.41 25.38 11.30
N LYS A 354 20.47 26.29 11.53
CA LYS A 354 20.66 27.75 11.37
C LYS A 354 19.44 28.51 11.93
N LYS A 355 19.53 28.93 13.20
CA LYS A 355 18.99 30.25 13.57
C LYS A 355 20.00 31.26 13.05
N GLN A 356 19.71 31.91 11.92
CA GLN A 356 20.33 33.21 11.66
C GLN A 356 19.75 34.16 12.72
N LYS A 357 20.58 34.54 13.69
CA LYS A 357 20.29 35.68 14.56
C LYS A 357 20.39 36.94 13.70
N ALA A 358 19.33 37.74 13.71
CA ALA A 358 19.40 39.16 13.39
C ALA A 358 20.07 39.90 14.55
#